data_AF-A0A7Y8HAK6-F1
#
_entry.id   AF-A0A7Y8HAK6-F1
#
_cell.length_a   1.000
_cell.length_b   1.000
_cell.length_c   1.000
_cell.angle_alpha   90.00
_cell.angle_beta   90.00
_cell.angle_gamma   90.00
#
_symmetry.space_group_name_H-M   'P 1'
#
loop_
_entity.id
_entity.type
_entity.pdbx_description
1 polymer ?
#
loop_
_entity_poly.entity_id
_entity_poly.type
_entity_poly.pdbx_seq_one_letter_code
_entity_poly.pdbx_strand_id
1 'polypeptide(L)'
;MKIPALPKLSKGTWALIVAVLVILAAVPGLGLIHFTTSHSFFCLSCHKNQEPTDMWLPSRVHLASTGCVDCHTSRGGIVLTHVFSASDDLMNQRCVSCHPSIPGMEQKGLDQVKIVKVSHKKHAEKNVLCIDCHRNVAHDKGTPRTNRPTMETCYHCHQAHPRTQACDKCHPINLVYTKK
;
A
#
# COMPACT_ATOMS: atom_id res chain seq x y z
N MET A 1 -35.34 -43.08 11.88
CA MET A 1 -34.71 -43.30 10.55
C MET A 1 -33.49 -44.20 10.75
N LYS A 2 -33.43 -45.36 10.08
CA LYS A 2 -32.25 -46.25 10.14
C LYS A 2 -31.18 -45.69 9.23
N ILE A 3 -30.00 -45.37 9.77
CA ILE A 3 -28.86 -44.93 8.96
C ILE A 3 -28.48 -46.12 8.05
N PRO A 4 -28.42 -45.95 6.71
CA PRO A 4 -28.03 -47.03 5.82
C PRO A 4 -26.60 -47.48 6.12
N ALA A 5 -26.34 -48.78 6.02
CA ALA A 5 -25.02 -49.35 6.24
C ALA A 5 -24.00 -48.77 5.25
N LEU A 6 -22.82 -48.41 5.75
CA LEU A 6 -21.74 -47.87 4.92
C LEU A 6 -21.31 -48.91 3.87
N PRO A 7 -21.02 -48.49 2.63
CA PRO A 7 -20.56 -49.41 1.58
C PRO A 7 -19.20 -50.01 1.95
N LYS A 8 -19.04 -51.31 1.67
CA LYS A 8 -17.77 -52.04 1.89
C LYS A 8 -16.76 -51.70 0.79
N LEU A 9 -16.12 -50.55 0.91
CA LEU A 9 -15.05 -50.10 0.00
C LEU A 9 -13.66 -50.49 0.52
N SER A 10 -12.67 -50.55 -0.39
CA SER A 10 -11.26 -50.80 0.00
C SER A 10 -10.70 -49.63 0.81
N LYS A 11 -9.69 -49.89 1.65
CA LYS A 11 -9.01 -48.85 2.46
C LYS A 11 -8.47 -47.71 1.59
N GLY A 12 -7.95 -48.02 0.40
CA GLY A 12 -7.46 -47.02 -0.56
C GLY A 12 -8.58 -46.14 -1.14
N THR A 13 -9.75 -46.72 -1.41
CA THR A 13 -10.92 -45.95 -1.90
C THR A 13 -11.44 -45.02 -0.81
N TRP A 14 -11.53 -45.49 0.44
CA TRP A 14 -11.90 -44.64 1.57
C TRP A 14 -10.91 -43.50 1.79
N ALA A 15 -9.60 -43.77 1.70
CA ALA A 15 -8.57 -42.74 1.80
C ALA A 15 -8.74 -41.66 0.72
N LEU A 16 -9.04 -42.07 -0.52
CA LEU A 16 -9.26 -41.14 -1.64
C LEU A 16 -10.53 -40.31 -1.45
N ILE A 17 -11.63 -40.93 -1.03
CA ILE A 17 -12.90 -40.23 -0.72
C ILE A 17 -12.67 -39.19 0.38
N VAL A 18 -11.98 -39.55 1.47
CA VAL A 18 -11.66 -38.62 2.55
C VAL A 18 -10.78 -37.48 2.05
N ALA A 19 -9.75 -37.76 1.25
CA ALA A 19 -8.89 -36.73 0.68
C ALA A 19 -9.68 -35.74 -0.19
N VAL A 20 -10.58 -36.24 -1.05
CA VAL A 20 -11.45 -35.40 -1.88
C VAL A 20 -12.40 -34.55 -1.02
N LEU A 21 -13.03 -35.14 0.00
CA LEU A 21 -13.91 -34.41 0.91
C LEU A 21 -13.15 -33.31 1.69
N VAL A 22 -11.92 -33.59 2.12
CA VAL A 22 -11.06 -32.59 2.79
C VAL A 22 -10.75 -31.44 1.84
N ILE A 23 -10.39 -31.71 0.58
CA ILE A 23 -10.11 -30.65 -0.40
C ILE A 23 -11.37 -29.83 -0.69
N LEU A 24 -12.51 -30.51 -0.90
CA LEU A 24 -13.80 -29.86 -1.15
C LEU A 24 -14.25 -28.98 0.01
N ALA A 25 -13.89 -29.31 1.26
CA ALA A 25 -14.14 -28.46 2.42
C ALA A 25 -13.08 -27.35 2.57
N ALA A 26 -11.81 -27.64 2.30
CA ALA A 26 -10.70 -26.70 2.50
C ALA A 26 -10.73 -25.54 1.51
N VAL A 27 -11.03 -25.78 0.23
CA VAL A 27 -11.00 -24.74 -0.80
C VAL A 27 -12.02 -23.61 -0.52
N PRO A 28 -13.31 -23.89 -0.24
CA PRO A 28 -14.26 -22.85 0.16
C PRO A 28 -13.88 -22.16 1.47
N GLY A 29 -13.34 -22.91 2.44
CA GLY A 29 -12.89 -22.34 3.72
C GLY A 29 -11.77 -21.31 3.53
N LEU A 30 -10.74 -21.67 2.75
CA LEU A 30 -9.65 -20.75 2.39
C LEU A 30 -10.15 -19.58 1.53
N GLY A 31 -11.10 -19.83 0.62
CA GLY A 31 -11.73 -18.80 -0.19
C GLY A 31 -12.48 -17.77 0.65
N LEU A 32 -13.23 -18.22 1.67
CA LEU A 32 -13.95 -17.34 2.59
C LEU A 32 -12.99 -16.50 3.44
N ILE A 33 -11.91 -17.11 3.95
CA ILE A 33 -10.86 -16.39 4.66
C ILE A 33 -10.29 -15.29 3.75
N HIS A 34 -9.82 -15.63 2.55
CA HIS A 34 -9.28 -14.66 1.62
C HIS A 34 -10.26 -13.52 1.28
N PHE A 35 -11.54 -13.86 1.05
CA PHE A 35 -12.59 -12.88 0.77
C PHE A 35 -12.77 -11.90 1.93
N THR A 36 -12.87 -12.41 3.16
CA THR A 36 -13.13 -11.59 4.34
C THR A 36 -11.90 -10.85 4.88
N THR A 37 -10.71 -11.18 4.40
CA THR A 37 -9.47 -10.61 4.94
C THR A 37 -8.74 -9.71 3.95
N SER A 38 -8.92 -9.93 2.64
CA SER A 38 -8.07 -9.32 1.62
C SER A 38 -8.82 -8.77 0.41
N HIS A 39 -10.09 -9.14 0.20
CA HIS A 39 -10.83 -8.74 -0.99
C HIS A 39 -11.46 -7.36 -0.83
N SER A 40 -11.22 -6.46 -1.80
CA SER A 40 -11.67 -5.06 -1.72
C SER A 40 -13.18 -4.92 -1.53
N PHE A 41 -14.00 -5.77 -2.16
CA PHE A 41 -15.46 -5.74 -1.99
C PHE A 41 -15.88 -5.92 -0.53
N PHE A 42 -15.21 -6.78 0.23
CA PHE A 42 -15.52 -6.99 1.63
C PHE A 42 -15.08 -5.80 2.49
N CYS A 43 -13.89 -5.25 2.26
CA CYS A 43 -13.47 -4.02 2.94
C CYS A 43 -14.48 -2.88 2.67
N LEU A 44 -14.89 -2.74 1.41
CA LEU A 44 -15.88 -1.75 0.98
C LEU A 44 -17.27 -2.01 1.55
N SER A 45 -17.65 -3.21 2.01
CA SER A 45 -18.99 -3.37 2.62
C SER A 45 -19.13 -2.57 3.91
N CYS A 46 -18.03 -2.37 4.65
CA CYS A 46 -17.99 -1.49 5.83
C CYS A 46 -17.56 -0.07 5.46
N HIS A 47 -16.63 0.08 4.51
CA HIS A 47 -16.06 1.37 4.14
C HIS A 47 -16.84 2.15 3.06
N LYS A 48 -17.92 1.59 2.51
CA LYS A 48 -18.72 2.16 1.39
C LYS A 48 -19.13 3.61 1.57
N ASN A 49 -19.40 4.01 2.82
CA ASN A 49 -19.95 5.32 3.17
C ASN A 49 -18.87 6.33 3.59
N GLN A 50 -17.59 6.04 3.34
CA GLN A 50 -16.51 6.98 3.58
C GLN A 50 -16.28 7.86 2.35
N GLU A 51 -16.82 9.08 2.39
CA GLU A 51 -16.52 10.13 1.42
C GLU A 51 -15.12 10.71 1.62
N PRO A 52 -14.43 11.14 0.54
CA PRO A 52 -14.76 10.90 -0.87
C PRO A 52 -14.51 9.46 -1.34
N THR A 53 -15.50 8.88 -2.04
CA THR A 53 -15.42 7.52 -2.61
C THR A 53 -14.27 7.36 -3.62
N ASP A 54 -13.81 8.46 -4.20
CA ASP A 54 -12.64 8.47 -5.08
C ASP A 54 -11.41 7.88 -4.40
N MET A 55 -11.25 8.01 -3.07
CA MET A 55 -10.12 7.46 -2.33
C MET A 55 -9.96 5.94 -2.46
N TRP A 56 -10.98 5.21 -2.90
CA TRP A 56 -10.95 3.77 -3.09
C TRP A 56 -10.41 3.34 -4.46
N LEU A 57 -10.23 4.29 -5.38
CA LEU A 57 -9.69 3.99 -6.70
C LEU A 57 -8.21 3.57 -6.58
N PRO A 58 -7.76 2.62 -7.42
CA PRO A 58 -6.40 2.14 -7.38
C PRO A 58 -5.41 3.28 -7.66
N SER A 59 -4.26 3.21 -6.96
CA SER A 59 -3.14 4.12 -7.20
C SER A 59 -2.64 3.99 -8.64
N ARG A 60 -2.29 5.11 -9.27
CA ARG A 60 -1.68 5.10 -10.62
C ARG A 60 -0.20 4.77 -10.61
N VAL A 61 0.43 4.77 -9.42
CA VAL A 61 1.88 4.57 -9.27
C VAL A 61 2.26 3.21 -8.70
N HIS A 62 1.29 2.44 -8.20
CA HIS A 62 1.47 1.05 -7.78
C HIS A 62 0.78 0.10 -8.77
N LEU A 63 1.23 -1.15 -8.81
CA LEU A 63 0.62 -2.19 -9.64
C LEU A 63 -0.81 -2.47 -9.17
N ALA A 64 -1.66 -2.93 -10.09
CA ALA A 64 -3.04 -3.33 -9.76
C ALA A 64 -3.14 -4.47 -8.74
N SER A 65 -2.04 -5.22 -8.54
CA SER A 65 -1.94 -6.26 -7.53
C SER A 65 -1.73 -5.74 -6.10
N THR A 66 -1.38 -4.46 -5.92
CA THR A 66 -1.23 -3.85 -4.59
C THR A 66 -2.61 -3.57 -4.01
N GLY A 67 -3.01 -4.39 -3.04
CA GLY A 67 -4.31 -4.33 -2.38
C GLY A 67 -4.29 -3.61 -1.04
N CYS A 68 -5.46 -3.51 -0.41
CA CYS A 68 -5.63 -2.82 0.87
C CYS A 68 -4.73 -3.41 1.98
N VAL A 69 -4.63 -4.74 2.03
CA VAL A 69 -3.88 -5.47 3.05
C VAL A 69 -2.37 -5.30 2.96
N ASP A 70 -1.86 -4.90 1.80
CA ASP A 70 -0.43 -4.68 1.62
C ASP A 70 0.02 -3.47 2.44
N CYS A 71 -0.86 -2.50 2.66
CA CYS A 71 -0.58 -1.33 3.50
C CYS A 71 -1.23 -1.40 4.89
N HIS A 72 -2.42 -1.99 5.01
CA HIS A 72 -3.22 -1.92 6.24
C HIS A 72 -3.07 -3.10 7.20
N THR A 73 -2.09 -3.99 6.98
CA THR A 73 -1.84 -5.14 7.85
C THR A 73 -0.35 -5.30 8.13
N SER A 74 0.03 -5.98 9.22
CA SER A 74 1.44 -6.17 9.59
C SER A 74 2.21 -7.16 8.73
N ARG A 75 1.52 -8.16 8.15
CA ARG A 75 2.15 -9.24 7.36
C ARG A 75 1.94 -9.11 5.86
N GLY A 76 0.79 -8.59 5.41
CA GLY A 76 0.49 -8.45 3.98
C GLY A 76 -0.05 -9.72 3.37
N GLY A 77 -0.81 -9.58 2.29
CA GLY A 77 -1.50 -10.70 1.67
C GLY A 77 -2.59 -11.33 2.54
N ILE A 78 -2.56 -12.67 2.67
CA ILE A 78 -3.60 -13.45 3.34
C ILE A 78 -3.41 -13.33 4.86
N VAL A 79 -4.27 -12.54 5.49
CA VAL A 79 -4.21 -12.29 6.92
C VAL A 79 -5.27 -13.14 7.61
N LEU A 80 -4.86 -14.10 8.44
CA LEU A 80 -5.79 -14.94 9.22
C LEU A 80 -6.50 -14.17 10.35
N THR A 81 -6.26 -12.87 10.47
CA THR A 81 -6.77 -12.00 11.53
C THR A 81 -7.42 -10.75 10.94
N HIS A 82 -8.52 -10.28 11.52
CA HIS A 82 -9.23 -9.07 11.09
C HIS A 82 -8.62 -7.78 11.68
N VAL A 83 -7.29 -7.77 11.88
CA VAL A 83 -6.60 -6.61 12.47
C VAL A 83 -6.06 -5.75 11.33
N PHE A 84 -6.82 -4.71 11.00
CA PHE A 84 -6.44 -3.68 10.04
C PHE A 84 -6.10 -2.40 10.79
N SER A 85 -5.08 -1.68 10.32
CA SER A 85 -4.71 -0.38 10.88
C SER A 85 -4.26 0.56 9.78
N ALA A 86 -4.54 1.84 9.97
CA ALA A 86 -3.99 2.95 9.20
C ALA A 86 -3.08 3.83 10.07
N SER A 87 -2.48 3.24 11.12
CA SER A 87 -1.53 3.94 11.96
C SER A 87 -0.28 4.31 11.18
N ASP A 88 0.26 5.47 11.54
CA ASP A 88 1.38 6.07 10.85
C ASP A 88 2.61 5.15 10.82
N ASP A 89 2.92 4.51 11.95
CA ASP A 89 4.01 3.53 12.07
C ASP A 89 3.82 2.31 11.17
N LEU A 90 2.60 1.76 11.14
CA LEU A 90 2.32 0.59 10.32
C LEU A 90 2.47 0.99 8.85
N MET A 91 1.76 2.01 8.39
CA MET A 91 1.80 2.43 6.99
C MET A 91 3.22 2.74 6.54
N ASN A 92 4.02 3.42 7.38
CA ASN A 92 5.42 3.68 7.10
C ASN A 92 6.25 2.39 6.95
N GLN A 93 6.11 1.43 7.87
CA GLN A 93 6.80 0.14 7.77
C GLN A 93 6.44 -0.62 6.49
N ARG A 94 5.18 -0.53 6.06
CA ARG A 94 4.68 -1.19 4.84
C ARG A 94 5.19 -0.55 3.55
N CYS A 95 5.52 0.74 3.55
CA CYS A 95 6.27 1.33 2.44
C CYS A 95 7.64 0.66 2.30
N VAL A 96 8.35 0.51 3.42
CA VAL A 96 9.74 0.00 3.43
C VAL A 96 9.81 -1.50 3.12
N SER A 97 8.75 -2.29 3.35
CA SER A 97 8.76 -3.71 2.99
C SER A 97 8.90 -3.96 1.48
N CYS A 98 8.41 -3.03 0.65
CA CYS A 98 8.58 -3.08 -0.81
C CYS A 98 9.64 -2.08 -1.32
N HIS A 99 9.90 -1.00 -0.58
CA HIS A 99 10.88 0.04 -0.93
C HIS A 99 12.03 0.16 0.09
N PRO A 100 12.80 -0.91 0.35
CA PRO A 100 13.79 -0.94 1.43
C PRO A 100 14.99 0.00 1.21
N SER A 101 15.28 0.34 -0.05
CA SER A 101 16.44 1.18 -0.39
C SER A 101 16.16 2.68 -0.18
N ILE A 102 14.91 3.14 -0.28
CA ILE A 102 14.56 4.56 -0.33
C ILE A 102 15.11 5.37 0.86
N PRO A 103 15.00 4.91 2.12
CA PRO A 103 15.51 5.67 3.26
C PRO A 103 17.02 5.94 3.19
N GLY A 104 17.81 5.03 2.59
CA GLY A 104 19.26 5.18 2.44
C GLY A 104 19.70 5.84 1.13
N MET A 105 18.78 6.02 0.17
CA MET A 105 19.12 6.55 -1.14
C MET A 105 19.17 8.07 -1.16
N GLU A 106 20.18 8.59 -1.85
CA GLU A 106 20.19 9.96 -2.32
C GLU A 106 19.73 10.00 -3.77
N GLN A 107 18.89 10.98 -4.10
CA GLN A 107 18.55 11.29 -5.48
C GLN A 107 19.83 11.76 -6.20
N LYS A 108 20.49 10.85 -6.91
CA LYS A 108 21.68 11.11 -7.72
C LYS A 108 21.24 11.35 -9.16
N GLY A 109 21.42 12.58 -9.66
CA GLY A 109 21.14 12.95 -11.05
C GLY A 109 20.04 14.00 -11.22
N LEU A 110 20.36 15.09 -11.94
CA LEU A 110 19.39 16.14 -12.33
C LEU A 110 18.50 15.72 -13.51
N ASP A 111 18.88 14.65 -14.21
CA ASP A 111 18.15 13.99 -15.29
C ASP A 111 16.87 13.28 -14.78
N GLN A 112 16.90 12.78 -13.55
CA GLN A 112 15.77 12.13 -12.87
C GLN A 112 14.94 13.14 -12.05
N VAL A 113 15.57 14.25 -11.64
CA VAL A 113 14.99 15.30 -10.79
C VAL A 113 14.52 16.47 -11.66
N LYS A 114 13.31 16.33 -12.23
CA LYS A 114 12.80 17.32 -13.20
C LYS A 114 12.52 18.71 -12.60
N ILE A 115 12.13 18.80 -11.32
CA ILE A 115 11.58 20.04 -10.75
C ILE A 115 11.98 20.28 -9.28
N VAL A 116 11.97 19.25 -8.41
CA VAL A 116 12.26 19.40 -6.96
C VAL A 116 13.20 18.30 -6.49
N LYS A 117 14.30 18.66 -5.81
CA LYS A 117 15.25 17.72 -5.20
C LYS A 117 14.94 17.52 -3.72
N VAL A 118 14.68 16.28 -3.32
CA VAL A 118 14.43 15.89 -1.93
C VAL A 118 15.38 14.75 -1.55
N SER A 119 16.22 14.95 -0.54
CA SER A 119 17.08 13.87 -0.02
C SER A 119 16.29 13.03 0.98
N HIS A 120 15.86 11.83 0.59
CA HIS A 120 15.23 10.87 1.50
C HIS A 120 16.14 10.52 2.67
N LYS A 121 17.44 10.29 2.42
CA LYS A 121 18.46 10.07 3.45
C LYS A 121 18.42 11.11 4.57
N LYS A 122 18.49 12.40 4.23
CA LYS A 122 18.50 13.48 5.24
C LYS A 122 17.19 13.60 6.03
N HIS A 123 16.06 13.25 5.42
CA HIS A 123 14.76 13.26 6.10
C HIS A 123 14.59 12.02 6.99
N ALA A 124 15.04 10.85 6.53
CA ALA A 124 15.05 9.63 7.30
C ALA A 124 15.94 9.74 8.56
N GLU A 125 17.11 10.38 8.46
CA GLU A 125 17.98 10.69 9.61
C GLU A 125 17.31 11.58 10.67
N LYS A 126 16.26 12.31 10.31
CA LYS A 126 15.44 13.13 11.21
C LYS A 126 14.15 12.43 11.66
N ASN A 127 14.03 11.13 11.43
CA ASN A 127 12.85 10.32 11.71
C ASN A 127 11.57 10.80 11.00
N VAL A 128 11.70 11.46 9.85
CA VAL A 128 10.53 11.79 9.00
C VAL A 128 10.04 10.50 8.33
N LEU A 129 8.76 10.21 8.47
CA LEU A 129 8.11 9.04 7.90
C LEU A 129 7.81 9.25 6.42
N CYS A 130 7.73 8.16 5.65
CA CYS A 130 7.36 8.18 4.24
C CYS A 130 6.02 8.91 4.04
N ILE A 131 5.06 8.60 4.92
CA ILE A 131 3.70 9.14 4.87
C ILE A 131 3.60 10.61 5.31
N ASP A 132 4.62 11.18 5.95
CA ASP A 132 4.61 12.61 6.28
C ASP A 132 4.57 13.46 5.01
N CYS A 133 5.14 12.92 3.92
CA CYS A 133 5.00 13.48 2.58
C CYS A 133 3.98 12.70 1.73
N HIS A 134 4.01 11.37 1.78
CA HIS A 134 3.29 10.48 0.86
C HIS A 134 1.96 9.91 1.40
N ARG A 135 1.31 10.58 2.37
CA ARG A 135 0.11 10.07 3.07
C ARG A 135 -0.98 9.51 2.14
N ASN A 136 -1.23 10.18 1.02
CA ASN A 136 -2.33 9.85 0.10
C ASN A 136 -1.85 9.21 -1.21
N VAL A 137 -0.77 8.42 -1.21
CA VAL A 137 -0.29 7.76 -2.44
C VAL A 137 -1.33 6.80 -3.04
N ALA A 138 -2.13 6.11 -2.23
CA ALA A 138 -3.26 5.31 -2.72
C ALA A 138 -4.59 6.08 -2.74
N HIS A 139 -4.72 7.11 -1.89
CA HIS A 139 -5.97 7.83 -1.62
C HIS A 139 -5.96 9.28 -2.13
N ASP A 140 -5.22 9.56 -3.21
CA ASP A 140 -4.98 10.93 -3.67
C ASP A 140 -6.30 11.64 -3.97
N LYS A 141 -6.58 12.75 -3.30
CA LYS A 141 -7.80 13.54 -3.50
C LYS A 141 -7.64 14.61 -4.59
N GLY A 142 -6.45 14.75 -5.15
CA GLY A 142 -6.14 15.77 -6.14
C GLY A 142 -6.89 15.60 -7.47
N THR A 143 -7.22 16.72 -8.10
CA THR A 143 -7.78 16.81 -9.45
C THR A 143 -6.86 17.66 -10.33
N PRO A 144 -6.03 17.06 -11.22
CA PRO A 144 -5.87 15.63 -11.47
C PRO A 144 -5.07 14.91 -10.36
N ARG A 145 -5.25 13.59 -10.29
CA ARG A 145 -4.49 12.72 -9.38
C ARG A 145 -3.04 12.59 -9.83
N THR A 146 -2.13 12.96 -8.96
CA THR A 146 -0.67 12.91 -9.19
C THR A 146 0.03 11.89 -8.31
N ASN A 147 -0.61 11.45 -7.23
CA ASN A 147 -0.07 10.59 -6.17
C ASN A 147 1.25 11.13 -5.58
N ARG A 148 1.44 12.45 -5.65
CA ARG A 148 2.63 13.18 -5.20
C ARG A 148 2.27 14.13 -4.06
N PRO A 149 3.20 14.39 -3.13
CA PRO A 149 3.03 15.44 -2.12
C PRO A 149 2.79 16.78 -2.80
N THR A 150 1.95 17.62 -2.20
CA THR A 150 1.82 19.00 -2.64
C THR A 150 2.95 19.83 -2.05
N MET A 151 3.17 21.02 -2.60
CA MET A 151 4.17 21.95 -2.06
C MET A 151 3.82 22.41 -0.64
N GLU A 152 2.53 22.47 -0.30
CA GLU A 152 2.04 22.74 1.06
C GLU A 152 2.54 21.70 2.07
N THR A 153 2.70 20.45 1.66
CA THR A 153 3.21 19.38 2.54
C THR A 153 4.60 19.71 3.10
N CYS A 154 5.44 20.41 2.32
CA CYS A 154 6.75 20.84 2.77
C CYS A 154 6.65 21.85 3.93
N TYR A 155 5.59 22.65 3.98
CA TYR A 155 5.42 23.72 4.95
C TYR A 155 4.95 23.26 6.33
N HIS A 156 4.59 21.98 6.48
CA HIS A 156 4.34 21.41 7.80
C HIS A 156 5.61 21.39 8.67
N CYS A 157 6.79 21.39 8.06
CA CYS A 157 8.07 21.40 8.78
C CYS A 157 9.02 22.52 8.33
N HIS A 158 8.94 22.96 7.08
CA HIS A 158 9.78 24.04 6.55
C HIS A 158 9.02 25.37 6.54
N GLN A 159 9.75 26.47 6.74
CA GLN A 159 9.12 27.80 6.67
C GLN A 159 8.68 28.10 5.24
N ALA A 160 7.47 28.66 5.10
CA ALA A 160 7.01 29.21 3.83
C ALA A 160 7.86 30.44 3.48
N HIS A 161 8.31 30.50 2.23
CA HIS A 161 9.04 31.67 1.72
C HIS A 161 8.18 32.37 0.67
N PRO A 162 8.21 33.72 0.60
CA PRO A 162 7.60 34.45 -0.52
C PRO A 162 8.14 33.93 -1.86
N ARG A 163 7.31 33.91 -2.91
CA ARG A 163 7.72 33.50 -4.28
C ARG A 163 8.94 34.27 -4.83
N THR A 164 9.31 35.38 -4.20
CA THR A 164 10.47 36.22 -4.54
C THR A 164 11.78 35.76 -3.89
N GLN A 165 11.77 34.72 -3.07
CA GLN A 165 12.96 34.18 -2.38
C GLN A 165 13.38 32.80 -2.90
N ALA A 166 14.50 32.30 -2.37
CA ALA A 166 15.28 31.10 -2.72
C ALA A 166 14.46 29.83 -3.06
N CYS A 167 13.88 29.81 -4.26
CA CYS A 167 13.23 28.64 -4.85
C CYS A 167 14.25 27.54 -5.15
N ASP A 168 15.52 27.91 -5.31
CA ASP A 168 16.68 27.07 -5.67
C ASP A 168 17.06 26.03 -4.61
N LYS A 169 16.71 26.26 -3.34
CA LYS A 169 16.94 25.28 -2.26
C LYS A 169 16.22 23.95 -2.52
N CYS A 170 15.01 24.02 -3.06
CA CYS A 170 14.19 22.85 -3.36
C CYS A 170 14.12 22.60 -4.87
N HIS A 171 14.02 23.65 -5.68
CA HIS A 171 13.93 23.59 -7.12
C HIS A 171 15.28 23.88 -7.78
N PRO A 172 16.06 22.89 -8.24
CA PRO A 172 17.37 23.12 -8.85
C PRO A 172 17.28 23.73 -10.28
N ILE A 173 16.37 24.68 -10.52
CA ILE A 173 16.11 25.34 -11.81
C ILE A 173 17.41 25.87 -12.43
N ASN A 174 18.29 26.46 -11.62
CA ASN A 174 19.57 27.02 -12.09
C ASN A 174 20.61 25.95 -12.49
N LEU A 175 20.44 24.68 -12.08
CA LEU A 175 21.35 23.58 -12.41
C LEU A 175 20.91 22.81 -13.67
N VAL A 176 19.64 22.93 -14.08
CA VAL A 176 19.11 22.29 -15.30
C VAL A 176 19.38 23.15 -16.54
N TYR A 177 19.33 24.47 -16.42
CA TYR A 177 19.57 25.39 -17.56
C TYR A 177 21.05 25.60 -17.92
N THR A 178 21.98 25.34 -17.00
CA THR A 178 23.42 25.48 -17.22
C THR A 178 24.05 24.28 -17.93
N LYS A 179 23.29 23.20 -18.15
CA LYS A 179 23.72 21.97 -18.80
C LYS A 179 23.22 21.87 -20.25
N LYS A 180 23.32 22.98 -21.01
CA LYS A 180 23.15 23.01 -22.47
C LYS A 180 24.49 22.88 -23.17
#